data_AF-A0A261AQ50-F1
#
_entry.id   AF-A0A261AQ50-F1
#
_cell.length_a   1.000
_cell.length_b   1.000
_cell.length_c   1.000
_cell.angle_alpha   90.00
_cell.angle_beta   90.00
_cell.angle_gamma   90.00
#
_symmetry.space_group_name_H-M   'P 1'
#
loop_
_entity.id
_entity.type
_entity.pdbx_description
1 polymer ?
#
loop_
_entity_poly.entity_id
_entity_poly.type
_entity_poly.pdbx_seq_one_letter_code
_entity_poly.pdbx_strand_id
1 'polypeptide(L)'
;MALLLATPAFSIIRFSDITADKGELSLAAWAGANLYVASSDDITLLSNVKITNNGETRTAWDLSKIGTNPDGSEIGWKANGTITISSTNVENDAMWMTGFLYFTTFTQAQDPNFHVYLVNRKISITSNSDDVTLVFLNLNLGLRNQTSPLYIPDKSSQVSSVSSLPTSSFAIFWNEPMETYKNSTADASRQQRIFSNPLIIDAVWYFANVEPFQVFNDVWYIRSNGYLKFDVQQGWDDPNGGTTSAVTTTGLLMSSYAPENVTIHMISNAENSAISGLSVIYNLLYSVTFGMSELEETINTNNDFRNAREEVWVPKLTNYFSVQSNYPIAGRYAVQYFQIEGLTLPTTPSSLVTTTKGAIPNESGILLIILLALTYIY
;
A
#
# COMPACT_ATOMS: atom_id res chain seq x y z
N MET A 1 -14.15 -6.73 34.94
CA MET A 1 -12.77 -6.30 34.63
C MET A 1 -12.22 -7.28 33.61
N ALA A 2 -12.40 -7.01 32.33
CA ALA A 2 -11.81 -7.83 31.28
C ALA A 2 -10.38 -7.32 31.08
N LEU A 3 -9.39 -8.04 31.61
CA LEU A 3 -7.99 -7.79 31.31
C LEU A 3 -7.74 -8.32 29.90
N LEU A 4 -8.00 -7.51 28.89
CA LEU A 4 -7.52 -7.80 27.54
C LEU A 4 -6.02 -7.50 27.53
N LEU A 5 -5.22 -8.52 27.80
CA LEU A 5 -3.77 -8.46 27.60
C LEU A 5 -3.52 -8.28 26.10
N ALA A 6 -3.40 -7.04 25.64
CA ALA A 6 -2.87 -6.76 24.32
C ALA A 6 -1.39 -7.16 24.32
N THR A 7 -1.10 -8.36 23.80
CA THR A 7 0.15 -8.62 23.08
C THR A 7 0.29 -7.59 21.93
N PRO A 8 1.48 -7.34 21.35
CA PRO A 8 1.80 -6.18 20.49
C PRO A 8 1.04 -6.09 19.13
N ALA A 9 -0.18 -6.62 19.04
CA ALA A 9 -0.96 -6.79 17.83
C ALA A 9 -1.93 -5.63 17.49
N PHE A 10 -2.14 -4.65 18.36
CA PHE A 10 -3.05 -3.54 18.08
C PHE A 10 -2.30 -2.21 18.06
N SER A 11 -1.86 -1.80 16.86
CA SER A 11 -1.33 -0.46 16.60
C SER A 11 -2.44 0.60 16.54
N ILE A 12 -3.69 0.16 16.41
CA ILE A 12 -4.87 1.03 16.22
C ILE A 12 -5.94 0.66 17.25
N ILE A 13 -6.56 1.69 17.83
CA ILE A 13 -7.75 1.54 18.69
C ILE A 13 -8.82 2.51 18.22
N ARG A 14 -9.95 1.98 17.73
CA ARG A 14 -11.05 2.79 17.22
C ARG A 14 -11.86 3.36 18.38
N PHE A 15 -12.29 4.61 18.25
CA PHE A 15 -13.14 5.23 19.26
C PHE A 15 -14.53 4.61 19.33
N SER A 16 -15.02 4.03 18.23
CA SER A 16 -16.27 3.26 18.22
C SER A 16 -16.25 2.01 19.10
N ASP A 17 -15.07 1.48 19.41
CA ASP A 17 -14.92 0.32 20.26
C ASP A 17 -14.86 0.68 21.75
N ILE A 18 -14.70 1.97 22.09
CA ILE A 18 -14.51 2.46 23.46
C ILE A 18 -15.81 3.14 23.94
N THR A 19 -16.59 2.39 24.71
CA THR A 19 -17.91 2.80 25.19
C THR A 19 -17.99 2.81 26.72
N ALA A 20 -18.93 3.58 27.28
CA ALA A 20 -19.13 3.71 28.71
C ALA A 20 -19.42 2.39 29.44
N ASP A 21 -20.11 1.45 28.78
CA ASP A 21 -20.47 0.15 29.32
C ASP A 21 -19.31 -0.87 29.30
N LYS A 22 -18.29 -0.66 28.45
CA LYS A 22 -17.11 -1.54 28.37
C LYS A 22 -16.06 -1.26 29.45
N GLY A 23 -16.17 -0.14 30.16
CA GLY A 23 -15.24 0.26 31.22
C GLY A 23 -13.87 0.68 30.69
N GLU A 24 -12.82 0.40 31.45
CA GLU A 24 -11.45 0.82 31.11
C GLU A 24 -10.69 -0.27 30.34
N LEU A 25 -10.09 0.11 29.21
CA LEU A 25 -9.12 -0.69 28.47
C LEU A 25 -7.72 -0.37 28.98
N SER A 26 -7.00 -1.36 29.49
CA SER A 26 -5.60 -1.21 29.92
C SER A 26 -4.66 -1.83 28.90
N LEU A 27 -3.69 -1.05 28.44
CA LEU A 27 -2.68 -1.47 27.47
C LEU A 27 -1.30 -1.42 28.13
N ALA A 28 -0.56 -2.51 28.01
CA ALA A 28 0.87 -2.51 28.25
C ALA A 28 1.57 -1.82 27.07
N ALA A 29 1.49 -0.49 26.98
CA ALA A 29 2.29 0.26 26.04
C ALA A 29 3.77 0.15 26.46
N TRP A 30 4.65 -0.09 25.49
CA TRP A 30 6.08 -0.09 25.75
C TRP A 30 6.48 1.34 26.05
N ALA A 31 7.01 1.59 27.25
CA ALA A 31 7.52 2.91 27.62
C ALA A 31 8.45 3.42 26.50
N GLY A 32 8.15 4.61 25.96
CA GLY A 32 8.85 5.23 24.84
C GLY A 32 8.16 5.11 23.47
N ALA A 33 7.03 4.40 23.35
CA ALA A 33 6.12 4.50 22.20
C ALA A 33 5.48 5.90 22.08
N ASN A 34 4.95 6.26 20.92
CA ASN A 34 4.21 7.50 20.69
C ASN A 34 2.75 7.21 20.35
N LEU A 35 1.84 8.03 20.90
CA LEU A 35 0.41 8.00 20.65
C LEU A 35 0.00 9.17 19.76
N TYR A 36 -0.85 8.89 18.78
CA TYR A 36 -1.41 9.87 17.84
C TYR A 36 -2.93 9.72 17.79
N VAL A 37 -3.64 10.82 17.52
CA VAL A 37 -5.09 10.80 17.28
C VAL A 37 -5.36 11.17 15.83
N ALA A 38 -6.16 10.35 15.15
CA ALA A 38 -6.71 10.66 13.84
C ALA A 38 -8.23 10.61 13.92
N SER A 39 -8.87 11.79 13.93
CA SER A 39 -10.32 11.90 13.99
C SER A 39 -10.84 13.22 13.41
N SER A 40 -12.03 13.15 12.81
CA SER A 40 -12.87 14.29 12.43
C SER A 40 -14.19 14.32 13.23
N ASP A 41 -14.27 13.55 14.32
CA ASP A 41 -15.47 13.41 15.15
C ASP A 41 -15.72 14.68 15.99
N ASP A 42 -16.95 14.79 16.52
CA ASP A 42 -17.36 15.93 17.34
C ASP A 42 -16.48 16.10 18.58
N ILE A 43 -16.17 17.36 18.90
CA ILE A 43 -15.30 17.74 20.02
C ILE A 43 -15.84 17.19 21.35
N THR A 44 -17.16 17.18 21.54
CA THR A 44 -17.81 16.67 22.76
C THR A 44 -17.55 15.17 22.89
N LEU A 45 -17.70 14.42 21.80
CA LEU A 45 -17.45 12.98 21.77
C LEU A 45 -15.97 12.67 22.01
N LEU A 46 -15.06 13.43 21.43
CA LEU A 46 -13.62 13.28 21.65
C LEU A 46 -13.18 13.68 23.07
N SER A 47 -13.83 14.66 23.67
CA SER A 47 -13.58 15.08 25.06
C SER A 47 -14.01 14.02 26.08
N ASN A 48 -14.96 13.15 25.69
CA ASN A 48 -15.43 12.06 26.53
C ASN A 48 -14.52 10.83 26.52
N VAL A 49 -13.63 10.70 25.52
CA VAL A 49 -12.61 9.65 25.47
C VAL A 49 -11.38 10.10 26.25
N LYS A 50 -11.08 9.45 27.37
CA LYS A 50 -9.96 9.75 28.26
C LYS A 50 -8.84 8.73 28.08
N ILE A 51 -7.62 9.23 27.98
CA ILE A 51 -6.39 8.44 27.88
C ILE A 51 -5.49 8.85 29.05
N THR A 52 -5.19 7.91 29.93
CA THR A 52 -4.27 8.12 31.06
C THR A 52 -2.94 7.41 30.80
N ASN A 53 -1.86 8.16 30.94
CA ASN A 53 -0.49 7.73 30.73
C ASN A 53 0.32 8.03 31.99
N ASN A 54 0.63 6.98 32.77
CA ASN A 54 1.37 7.09 34.03
C ASN A 54 0.86 8.20 34.98
N GLY A 55 -0.47 8.29 35.12
CA GLY A 55 -1.15 9.25 35.99
C GLY A 55 -1.50 10.61 35.35
N GLU A 56 -0.93 10.95 34.19
CA GLU A 56 -1.38 12.10 33.40
C GLU A 56 -2.58 11.69 32.53
N THR A 57 -3.71 12.38 32.65
CA THR A 57 -4.91 12.12 31.84
C THR A 57 -5.12 13.24 30.84
N ARG A 58 -5.30 12.86 29.57
CA ARG A 58 -5.69 13.75 28.47
C ARG A 58 -6.90 13.17 27.76
N THR A 59 -7.72 14.02 27.17
CA THR A 59 -8.79 13.55 26.29
C THR A 59 -8.27 13.28 24.88
N ALA A 60 -9.01 12.53 24.05
CA ALA A 60 -8.66 12.37 22.64
C ALA A 60 -8.63 13.73 21.92
N TRP A 61 -9.48 14.68 22.34
CA TRP A 61 -9.42 16.05 21.85
C TRP A 61 -8.10 16.73 22.20
N ASP A 62 -7.64 16.66 23.45
CA ASP A 62 -6.37 17.27 23.86
C ASP A 62 -5.18 16.69 23.08
N LEU A 63 -5.17 15.38 22.84
CA LEU A 63 -4.13 14.72 22.04
C LEU A 63 -4.15 15.16 20.58
N SER A 64 -5.32 15.47 20.01
CA SER A 64 -5.43 16.02 18.64
C SER A 64 -4.84 17.44 18.49
N LYS A 65 -4.44 18.08 19.60
CA LYS A 65 -3.94 19.47 19.64
C LYS A 65 -2.48 19.61 20.04
N ILE A 66 -1.72 18.52 20.12
CA ILE A 66 -0.30 18.56 20.48
C ILE A 66 0.52 19.38 19.47
N GLY A 67 0.17 19.28 18.18
CA GLY A 67 0.77 20.07 17.10
C GLY A 67 1.69 19.24 16.20
N THR A 68 2.38 19.93 15.31
CA THR A 68 3.21 19.32 14.26
C THR A 68 4.64 19.81 14.30
N ASN A 69 5.57 18.96 13.87
CA ASN A 69 6.94 19.30 13.57
C ASN A 69 7.02 20.25 12.35
N PRO A 70 8.19 20.91 12.10
CA PRO A 70 8.36 21.81 10.96
C PRO A 70 8.17 21.17 9.58
N ASP A 71 8.39 19.86 9.47
CA ASP A 71 8.17 19.07 8.25
C ASP A 71 6.69 18.70 8.02
N GLY A 72 5.81 19.13 8.92
CA GLY A 72 4.37 18.85 8.88
C GLY A 72 3.96 17.52 9.51
N SER A 73 4.90 16.71 10.02
CA SER A 73 4.58 15.48 10.74
C SER A 73 4.00 15.77 12.13
N GLU A 74 3.15 14.90 12.64
CA GLU A 74 2.51 15.02 13.94
C GLU A 74 3.50 14.80 15.09
N ILE A 75 3.33 15.56 16.17
CA ILE A 75 4.06 15.33 17.42
C ILE A 75 3.25 14.32 18.25
N GLY A 76 3.81 13.13 18.45
CA GLY A 76 3.16 12.09 19.24
C GLY A 76 3.28 12.32 20.75
N TRP A 77 2.26 11.89 21.50
CA TRP A 77 2.34 11.87 22.97
C TRP A 77 3.12 10.65 23.43
N LYS A 78 4.26 10.86 24.06
CA LYS A 78 5.15 9.77 24.48
C LYS A 78 4.55 8.97 25.63
N ALA A 79 4.38 7.66 25.42
CA ALA A 79 4.00 6.70 26.44
C ALA A 79 5.10 6.56 27.49
N ASN A 80 4.75 6.68 28.77
CA ASN A 80 5.68 6.58 29.90
C ASN A 80 5.36 5.38 30.81
N GLY A 81 4.56 4.43 30.33
CA GLY A 81 4.16 3.23 31.06
C GLY A 81 2.84 2.68 30.54
N THR A 82 2.03 2.10 31.44
CA THR A 82 0.69 1.62 31.12
C THR A 82 -0.19 2.77 30.64
N ILE A 83 -0.87 2.54 29.52
CA ILE A 83 -1.91 3.43 28.99
C ILE A 83 -3.25 2.83 29.38
N THR A 84 -4.12 3.61 30.02
CA THR A 84 -5.53 3.25 30.21
C THR A 84 -6.41 4.16 29.36
N ILE A 85 -7.41 3.58 28.72
CA ILE A 85 -8.36 4.31 27.89
C ILE A 85 -9.77 4.02 28.39
N SER A 86 -10.57 5.05 28.55
CA SER A 86 -11.97 4.94 28.91
C SER A 86 -12.80 5.98 28.16
N SER A 87 -14.11 5.79 28.14
CA SER A 87 -15.03 6.72 27.51
C SER A 87 -16.28 6.87 28.36
N THR A 88 -16.88 8.06 28.33
CA THR A 88 -18.24 8.28 28.85
C THR A 88 -19.28 8.33 27.73
N ASN A 89 -18.89 8.13 26.47
CA ASN A 89 -19.84 8.01 25.36
C ASN A 89 -20.64 6.72 25.51
N VAL A 90 -21.96 6.81 25.36
CA VAL A 90 -22.81 5.62 25.27
C VAL A 90 -22.59 4.93 23.92
N GLU A 91 -22.95 3.65 23.82
CA GLU A 91 -22.75 2.83 22.61
C GLU A 91 -23.30 3.51 21.35
N ASN A 92 -24.51 4.08 21.42
CA ASN A 92 -25.13 4.78 20.29
C ASN A 92 -24.34 6.00 19.81
N ASP A 93 -23.63 6.71 20.69
CA ASP A 93 -22.82 7.86 20.29
C ASP A 93 -21.47 7.40 19.74
N ALA A 94 -20.86 6.43 20.42
CA ALA A 94 -19.57 5.88 20.04
C ALA A 94 -19.61 5.14 18.69
N MET A 95 -20.68 4.41 18.38
CA MET A 95 -20.78 3.63 17.14
C MET A 95 -20.66 4.48 15.86
N TRP A 96 -20.92 5.78 15.96
CA TRP A 96 -20.78 6.73 14.85
C TRP A 96 -19.43 7.44 14.84
N MET A 97 -18.60 7.27 15.87
CA MET A 97 -17.25 7.80 15.89
C MET A 97 -16.37 7.03 14.90
N THR A 98 -15.63 7.77 14.11
CA THR A 98 -14.81 7.27 13.01
C THR A 98 -13.32 7.37 13.30
N GLY A 99 -12.96 8.12 14.34
CA GLY A 99 -11.60 8.35 14.78
C GLY A 99 -10.97 7.14 15.47
N PHE A 100 -9.65 7.21 15.59
CA PHE A 100 -8.85 6.18 16.22
C PHE A 100 -7.58 6.76 16.86
N LEU A 101 -7.04 6.00 17.81
CA LEU A 101 -5.68 6.15 18.31
C LEU A 101 -4.74 5.30 17.47
N TYR A 102 -3.59 5.84 17.12
CA TYR A 102 -2.47 5.12 16.53
C TYR A 102 -1.29 5.08 17.50
N PHE A 103 -0.70 3.90 17.67
CA PHE A 103 0.42 3.63 18.55
C PHE A 103 1.61 3.17 17.70
N THR A 104 2.74 3.84 17.88
CA THR A 104 4.00 3.31 17.37
C THR A 104 4.58 2.27 18.31
N THR A 105 5.40 1.36 17.80
CA THR A 105 6.28 0.57 18.66
C THR A 105 7.38 1.45 19.23
N PHE A 106 8.06 0.98 20.29
CA PHE A 106 9.25 1.65 20.81
C PHE A 106 10.29 1.89 19.70
N THR A 107 10.57 0.87 18.88
CA THR A 107 11.57 0.96 17.80
C THR A 107 11.22 2.01 16.76
N GLN A 108 9.93 2.11 16.39
CA GLN A 108 9.44 3.13 15.47
C GLN A 108 9.53 4.54 16.08
N ALA A 109 9.20 4.69 17.37
CA ALA A 109 9.29 5.97 18.07
C ALA A 109 10.73 6.47 18.27
N GLN A 110 11.71 5.57 18.30
CA GLN A 110 13.14 5.92 18.40
C GLN A 110 13.80 6.11 17.03
N ASP A 111 13.13 5.78 15.93
CA ASP A 111 13.67 5.95 14.58
C ASP A 111 13.51 7.41 14.13
N PRO A 112 14.61 8.18 13.97
CA PRO A 112 14.53 9.58 13.58
C PRO A 112 13.99 9.80 12.16
N ASN A 113 13.95 8.74 11.34
CA ASN A 113 13.41 8.78 9.98
C ASN A 113 11.99 8.20 9.90
N PHE A 114 11.31 8.04 11.03
CA PHE A 114 9.93 7.59 11.10
C PHE A 114 9.00 8.78 11.38
N HIS A 115 8.26 9.21 10.35
CA HIS A 115 7.41 10.38 10.39
C HIS A 115 5.95 9.95 10.27
N VAL A 116 5.07 10.48 11.14
CA VAL A 116 3.62 10.22 11.10
C VAL A 116 2.92 11.49 10.65
N TYR A 117 2.04 11.41 9.66
CA TYR A 117 1.29 12.53 9.13
C TYR A 117 -0.21 12.29 9.29
N LEU A 118 -0.93 13.28 9.78
CA LEU A 118 -2.38 13.29 9.73
C LEU A 118 -2.85 13.89 8.39
N VAL A 119 -3.58 13.12 7.60
CA VAL A 119 -4.06 13.56 6.29
C VAL A 119 -5.36 14.36 6.45
N ASN A 120 -5.26 15.56 7.05
CA ASN A 120 -6.37 16.50 7.26
C ASN A 120 -6.29 17.77 6.40
N ARG A 121 -5.25 17.86 5.57
CA ARG A 121 -4.94 18.96 4.67
C ARG A 121 -4.06 18.45 3.54
N LYS A 122 -3.81 19.29 2.54
CA LYS A 122 -2.76 19.04 1.55
C LYS A 122 -1.39 19.21 2.20
N ILE A 123 -0.54 18.19 2.09
CA ILE A 123 0.83 18.15 2.60
C ILE A 123 1.75 17.84 1.42
N SER A 124 2.72 18.72 1.17
CA SER A 124 3.78 18.49 0.18
C SER A 124 5.00 17.92 0.88
N ILE A 125 5.39 16.71 0.50
CA ILE A 125 6.50 15.98 1.11
C ILE A 125 7.67 15.97 0.14
N THR A 126 8.87 16.18 0.66
CA THR A 126 10.13 16.00 -0.07
C THR A 126 11.14 15.36 0.87
N SER A 127 11.69 14.22 0.47
CA SER A 127 12.76 13.51 1.19
C SER A 127 13.94 13.29 0.26
N ASN A 128 15.15 13.40 0.83
CA ASN A 128 16.41 13.00 0.20
C ASN A 128 17.11 11.91 1.04
N SER A 129 16.40 11.27 1.98
CA SER A 129 16.98 10.29 2.90
C SER A 129 17.04 8.90 2.27
N ASP A 130 18.12 8.17 2.57
CA ASP A 130 18.34 6.80 2.09
C ASP A 130 17.57 5.74 2.91
N ASP A 131 16.93 6.12 4.01
CA ASP A 131 15.98 5.26 4.75
C ASP A 131 14.97 6.14 5.47
N VAL A 132 13.78 6.31 4.88
CA VAL A 132 12.68 7.02 5.53
C VAL A 132 11.40 6.21 5.48
N THR A 133 10.63 6.30 6.56
CA THR A 133 9.29 5.74 6.68
C THR A 133 8.30 6.86 6.97
N LEU A 134 7.34 7.02 6.07
CA LEU A 134 6.30 8.04 6.15
C LEU A 134 4.97 7.32 6.36
N VAL A 135 4.35 7.52 7.52
CA VAL A 135 3.07 6.91 7.90
C VAL A 135 1.97 7.94 7.76
N PHE A 136 0.84 7.55 7.19
CA PHE A 136 -0.30 8.42 6.92
C PHE A 136 -1.53 7.92 7.66
N LEU A 137 -2.12 8.79 8.47
CA LEU A 137 -3.37 8.54 9.18
C LEU A 137 -4.51 9.23 8.43
N ASN A 138 -5.43 8.44 7.89
CA ASN A 138 -6.57 8.97 7.14
C ASN A 138 -7.75 9.30 8.05
N LEU A 139 -8.44 10.40 7.72
CA LEU A 139 -9.68 10.81 8.35
C LEU A 139 -10.89 10.32 7.55
N ASN A 140 -12.05 10.24 8.22
CA ASN A 140 -13.31 9.93 7.55
C ASN A 140 -13.65 11.04 6.55
N LEU A 141 -14.04 10.65 5.33
CA LEU A 141 -14.33 11.58 4.25
C LEU A 141 -15.71 12.25 4.39
N GLY A 142 -16.62 11.69 5.20
CA GLY A 142 -18.01 12.14 5.31
C GLY A 142 -18.83 11.97 4.02
N LEU A 143 -18.33 11.20 3.04
CA LEU A 143 -18.97 11.03 1.73
C LEU A 143 -20.06 9.95 1.72
N ARG A 144 -20.02 9.02 2.67
CA ARG A 144 -21.00 7.94 2.75
C ARG A 144 -22.23 8.33 3.57
N ASN A 145 -23.39 8.06 3.00
CA ASN A 145 -24.66 8.00 3.70
C ASN A 145 -25.30 6.62 3.44
N GLN A 146 -26.51 6.38 3.96
CA GLN A 146 -27.20 5.08 3.84
C GLN A 146 -27.47 4.64 2.39
N THR A 147 -27.40 5.56 1.43
CA THR A 147 -27.64 5.32 -0.01
C THR A 147 -26.39 5.39 -0.87
N SER A 148 -25.23 5.76 -0.30
CA SER A 148 -23.98 5.85 -1.07
C SER A 148 -23.54 4.47 -1.56
N PRO A 149 -23.05 4.36 -2.81
CA PRO A 149 -22.47 3.11 -3.31
C PRO A 149 -21.39 2.57 -2.36
N LEU A 150 -21.32 1.24 -2.25
CA LEU A 150 -20.40 0.56 -1.31
C LEU A 150 -18.92 0.72 -1.67
N TYR A 151 -18.62 1.01 -2.95
CA TYR A 151 -17.25 1.16 -3.43
C TYR A 151 -16.62 2.50 -3.01
N ILE A 152 -17.43 3.51 -2.66
CA ILE A 152 -16.94 4.77 -2.11
C ILE A 152 -16.34 4.47 -0.73
N PRO A 153 -15.05 4.76 -0.48
CA PRO A 153 -14.41 4.45 0.79
C PRO A 153 -14.84 5.41 1.90
N ASP A 154 -14.87 4.92 3.14
CA ASP A 154 -15.07 5.78 4.32
C ASP A 154 -13.88 6.70 4.59
N LYS A 155 -12.67 6.25 4.23
CA LYS A 155 -11.39 6.92 4.44
C LYS A 155 -10.52 6.77 3.22
N SER A 156 -9.93 7.86 2.76
CA SER A 156 -9.01 7.86 1.63
C SER A 156 -8.06 9.05 1.69
N SER A 157 -6.85 8.84 1.19
CA SER A 157 -5.92 9.88 0.82
C SER A 157 -5.58 9.79 -0.65
N GLN A 158 -5.53 10.93 -1.31
CA GLN A 158 -5.04 11.09 -2.67
C GLN A 158 -3.55 11.41 -2.63
N VAL A 159 -2.79 10.76 -3.50
CA VAL A 159 -1.37 11.01 -3.71
C VAL A 159 -1.19 11.47 -5.15
N SER A 160 -0.45 12.56 -5.34
CA SER A 160 -0.25 13.18 -6.65
C SER A 160 1.13 13.81 -6.77
N SER A 161 1.48 14.25 -7.97
CA SER A 161 2.76 14.94 -8.25
C SER A 161 3.98 14.14 -7.79
N VAL A 162 3.90 12.81 -7.91
CA VAL A 162 4.97 11.90 -7.47
C VAL A 162 6.17 12.08 -8.39
N SER A 163 7.33 12.33 -7.80
CA SER A 163 8.61 12.48 -8.48
C SER A 163 9.68 11.76 -7.68
N SER A 164 10.46 10.93 -8.36
CA SER A 164 11.59 10.19 -7.79
C SER A 164 12.70 10.11 -8.84
N LEU A 165 13.93 9.81 -8.46
CA LEU A 165 15.04 9.61 -9.40
C LEU A 165 15.15 8.13 -9.81
N PRO A 166 15.73 7.81 -10.98
CA PRO A 166 16.01 6.42 -11.38
C PRO A 166 16.91 5.65 -10.39
N THR A 167 17.70 6.38 -9.59
CA THR A 167 18.57 5.83 -8.54
C THR A 167 17.86 5.71 -7.18
N SER A 168 16.66 6.26 -7.04
CA SER A 168 15.84 6.15 -5.85
C SER A 168 14.95 4.92 -5.92
N SER A 169 14.41 4.52 -4.78
CA SER A 169 13.30 3.58 -4.72
C SER A 169 12.27 4.00 -3.67
N PHE A 170 11.01 3.72 -3.93
CA PHE A 170 9.98 3.78 -2.91
C PHE A 170 8.94 2.67 -3.12
N ALA A 171 8.32 2.28 -2.02
CA ALA A 171 7.22 1.34 -2.02
C ALA A 171 6.12 1.80 -1.08
N ILE A 172 4.88 1.51 -1.47
CA ILE A 172 3.68 1.84 -0.71
C ILE A 172 3.16 0.56 -0.11
N PHE A 173 2.76 0.65 1.15
CA PHE A 173 2.29 -0.47 1.92
C PHE A 173 0.93 -0.11 2.51
N TRP A 174 -0.04 -1.00 2.33
CA TRP A 174 -1.31 -0.86 3.03
C TRP A 174 -1.16 -1.28 4.51
N ASN A 175 -2.08 -0.80 5.34
CA ASN A 175 -2.07 -1.01 6.79
C ASN A 175 -0.83 -0.35 7.47
N GLU A 176 -0.73 -0.49 8.78
CA GLU A 176 0.36 0.05 9.59
C GLU A 176 1.71 -0.65 9.34
N PRO A 177 2.85 0.04 9.59
CA PRO A 177 4.15 -0.62 9.64
C PRO A 177 4.19 -1.64 10.79
N MET A 178 4.42 -2.91 10.46
CA MET A 178 4.69 -3.97 11.45
C MET A 178 6.14 -3.90 11.95
N GLU A 179 6.53 -4.66 12.97
CA GLU A 179 7.94 -4.66 13.45
C GLU A 179 8.96 -4.97 12.35
N THR A 180 8.59 -5.80 11.36
CA THR A 180 9.47 -6.16 10.24
C THR A 180 9.43 -5.16 9.07
N TYR A 181 8.78 -4.00 9.21
CA TYR A 181 8.61 -3.02 8.11
C TYR A 181 9.91 -2.64 7.40
N LYS A 182 11.05 -2.69 8.11
CA LYS A 182 12.36 -2.41 7.54
C LYS A 182 12.89 -3.51 6.60
N ASN A 183 12.39 -4.74 6.73
CA ASN A 183 12.81 -5.90 5.93
C ASN A 183 11.84 -6.14 4.76
N SER A 184 12.25 -5.74 3.55
CA SER A 184 11.44 -5.89 2.32
C SER A 184 11.19 -7.34 1.91
N THR A 185 11.96 -8.31 2.43
CA THR A 185 11.81 -9.74 2.13
C THR A 185 10.98 -10.47 3.18
N ALA A 186 10.67 -9.85 4.32
CA ALA A 186 9.79 -10.45 5.33
C ALA A 186 8.39 -10.66 4.74
N ASP A 187 7.79 -11.83 5.01
CA ASP A 187 6.47 -12.19 4.49
C ASP A 187 5.40 -11.15 4.82
N ALA A 188 5.41 -10.64 6.06
CA ALA A 188 4.52 -9.58 6.50
C ALA A 188 4.62 -8.31 5.62
N SER A 189 5.84 -7.86 5.33
CA SER A 189 6.06 -6.68 4.48
C SER A 189 5.70 -6.96 3.01
N ARG A 190 5.97 -8.18 2.51
CA ARG A 190 5.55 -8.59 1.15
C ARG A 190 4.03 -8.65 0.99
N GLN A 191 3.32 -9.06 2.03
CA GLN A 191 1.85 -9.08 2.10
C GLN A 191 1.24 -7.67 2.25
N GLN A 192 2.06 -6.66 2.56
CA GLN A 192 1.59 -5.29 2.68
C GLN A 192 1.88 -4.40 1.46
N ARG A 193 2.90 -4.74 0.67
CA ARG A 193 3.35 -3.89 -0.45
C ARG A 193 2.32 -3.86 -1.58
N ILE A 194 1.74 -2.70 -1.86
CA ILE A 194 0.73 -2.52 -2.93
C ILE A 194 1.30 -1.86 -4.18
N PHE A 195 2.43 -1.17 -4.06
CA PHE A 195 3.07 -0.46 -5.16
C PHE A 195 4.58 -0.36 -4.92
N SER A 196 5.37 -0.33 -5.99
CA SER A 196 6.79 0.01 -5.93
C SER A 196 7.26 0.70 -7.20
N ASN A 197 8.20 1.64 -7.03
CA ASN A 197 8.95 2.25 -8.12
C ASN A 197 10.43 2.34 -7.69
N PRO A 198 11.36 1.63 -8.35
CA PRO A 198 11.12 0.74 -9.49
C PRO A 198 10.27 -0.49 -9.11
N LEU A 199 9.50 -0.98 -10.08
CA LEU A 199 8.79 -2.25 -10.02
C LEU A 199 9.77 -3.38 -10.35
N ILE A 200 9.71 -4.46 -9.56
CA ILE A 200 10.57 -5.64 -9.73
C ILE A 200 9.68 -6.87 -9.88
N ILE A 201 9.65 -7.44 -11.09
CA ILE A 201 8.95 -8.70 -11.41
C ILE A 201 10.01 -9.69 -11.89
N ASP A 202 10.38 -9.60 -13.17
CA ASP A 202 11.48 -10.32 -13.83
C ASP A 202 12.63 -9.38 -14.26
N ALA A 203 12.30 -8.11 -14.42
CA ALA A 203 13.22 -7.01 -14.64
C ALA A 203 12.92 -5.86 -13.65
N VAL A 204 13.85 -4.88 -13.62
CA VAL A 204 13.70 -3.66 -12.82
C VAL A 204 13.18 -2.55 -13.73
N TRP A 205 11.97 -2.09 -13.48
CA TRP A 205 11.32 -1.04 -14.27
C TRP A 205 11.09 0.21 -13.44
N TYR A 206 11.77 1.29 -13.84
CA TYR A 206 11.56 2.60 -13.28
C TYR A 206 10.56 3.40 -14.11
N PHE A 207 9.65 4.09 -13.44
CA PHE A 207 8.66 4.95 -14.06
C PHE A 207 8.87 6.40 -13.62
N ALA A 208 9.19 7.27 -14.57
CA ALA A 208 9.24 8.71 -14.32
C ALA A 208 7.85 9.32 -14.14
N ASN A 209 6.85 8.74 -14.81
CA ASN A 209 5.45 9.14 -14.72
C ASN A 209 4.72 8.15 -13.80
N VAL A 210 4.26 8.66 -12.65
CA VAL A 210 3.40 7.93 -11.72
C VAL A 210 2.07 8.68 -11.68
N GLU A 211 1.01 8.02 -12.11
CA GLU A 211 -0.33 8.62 -12.13
C GLU A 211 -0.81 8.92 -10.71
N PRO A 212 -1.65 9.96 -10.50
CA PRO A 212 -2.33 10.15 -9.23
C PRO A 212 -3.09 8.91 -8.81
N PHE A 213 -3.01 8.56 -7.53
CA PHE A 213 -3.68 7.38 -6.98
C PHE A 213 -4.20 7.65 -5.57
N GLN A 214 -4.93 6.68 -5.04
CA GLN A 214 -5.65 6.84 -3.77
C GLN A 214 -5.53 5.58 -2.91
N VAL A 215 -5.46 5.74 -1.59
CA VAL A 215 -5.23 4.63 -0.64
C VAL A 215 -6.29 4.64 0.46
N PHE A 216 -7.04 3.53 0.58
CA PHE A 216 -8.32 3.46 1.33
C PHE A 216 -8.22 2.83 2.73
N ASN A 217 -7.14 3.12 3.45
CA ASN A 217 -6.87 2.56 4.78
C ASN A 217 -7.05 3.59 5.90
N ASP A 218 -7.28 3.14 7.15
CA ASP A 218 -7.07 4.00 8.33
C ASP A 218 -5.62 4.47 8.41
N VAL A 219 -4.67 3.54 8.24
CA VAL A 219 -3.23 3.77 8.26
C VAL A 219 -2.58 3.09 7.05
N TRP A 220 -1.67 3.79 6.40
CA TRP A 220 -0.81 3.24 5.35
C TRP A 220 0.55 3.93 5.42
N TYR A 221 1.56 3.38 4.75
CA TYR A 221 2.90 3.96 4.79
C TYR A 221 3.67 3.85 3.49
N ILE A 222 4.65 4.74 3.34
CA ILE A 222 5.68 4.70 2.31
C ILE A 222 7.01 4.39 2.98
N ARG A 223 7.78 3.51 2.36
CA ARG A 223 9.23 3.46 2.59
C ARG A 223 9.95 3.93 1.35
N SER A 224 10.93 4.80 1.53
CA SER A 224 11.76 5.25 0.42
C SER A 224 13.24 5.29 0.78
N ASN A 225 14.05 5.13 -0.27
CA ASN A 225 15.49 5.27 -0.26
C ASN A 225 15.84 6.24 -1.41
N GLY A 226 16.45 7.37 -1.06
CA GLY A 226 16.82 8.44 -1.98
C GLY A 226 15.74 9.51 -2.14
N TYR A 227 15.82 10.25 -3.26
CA TYR A 227 14.90 11.35 -3.57
C TYR A 227 13.46 10.86 -3.82
N LEU A 228 12.51 11.42 -3.06
CA LEU A 228 11.08 11.26 -3.25
C LEU A 228 10.37 12.59 -2.96
N LYS A 229 9.49 13.02 -3.86
CA LYS A 229 8.60 14.17 -3.71
C LYS A 229 7.19 13.80 -4.13
N PHE A 230 6.18 14.23 -3.37
CA PHE A 230 4.77 14.07 -3.72
C PHE A 230 3.89 14.99 -2.87
N ASP A 231 2.64 15.14 -3.30
CA ASP A 231 1.58 15.74 -2.51
C ASP A 231 0.64 14.65 -2.00
N VAL A 232 0.20 14.76 -0.74
CA VAL A 232 -0.85 13.93 -0.15
C VAL A 232 -1.95 14.79 0.44
N GLN A 233 -3.21 14.42 0.24
CA GLN A 233 -4.35 15.12 0.80
C GLN A 233 -5.52 14.18 1.04
N GLN A 234 -6.48 14.61 1.87
CA GLN A 234 -7.71 13.87 2.06
C GLN A 234 -8.56 13.99 0.80
N GLY A 235 -9.13 12.88 0.34
CA GLY A 235 -10.05 12.92 -0.80
C GLY A 235 -10.30 11.56 -1.42
N TRP A 236 -11.40 11.49 -2.16
CA TRP A 236 -11.72 10.39 -3.04
C TRP A 236 -12.31 10.95 -4.34
N ASP A 237 -11.75 10.52 -5.47
CA ASP A 237 -12.28 10.74 -6.81
C ASP A 237 -12.56 9.39 -7.46
N ASP A 238 -13.61 9.31 -8.26
CA ASP A 238 -13.89 8.13 -9.08
C ASP A 238 -12.82 8.00 -10.18
N PRO A 239 -12.00 6.93 -10.21
CA PRO A 239 -10.98 6.74 -11.24
C PRO A 239 -11.56 6.31 -12.60
N ASN A 240 -12.86 5.95 -12.66
CA ASN A 240 -13.49 5.45 -13.86
C ASN A 240 -13.59 6.53 -14.96
N GLY A 241 -13.20 6.15 -16.18
CA GLY A 241 -13.11 7.06 -17.32
C GLY A 241 -11.87 7.97 -17.30
N GLY A 242 -10.99 7.85 -16.30
CA GLY A 242 -9.72 8.59 -16.24
C GLY A 242 -8.80 8.27 -17.43
N THR A 243 -7.84 9.14 -17.70
CA THR A 243 -6.82 8.93 -18.75
C THR A 243 -5.43 9.13 -18.16
N THR A 244 -4.49 8.25 -18.49
CA THR A 244 -3.09 8.40 -18.06
C THR A 244 -2.45 9.66 -18.64
N SER A 245 -1.38 10.15 -18.00
CA SER A 245 -0.70 11.37 -18.41
C SER A 245 0.42 11.15 -19.43
N ALA A 246 0.91 9.90 -19.56
CA ALA A 246 1.98 9.53 -20.48
C ALA A 246 1.83 8.09 -21.00
N VAL A 247 2.59 7.75 -22.06
CA VAL A 247 2.66 6.38 -22.60
C VAL A 247 3.44 5.45 -21.66
N THR A 248 4.67 5.84 -21.29
CA THR A 248 5.45 5.16 -20.26
C THR A 248 5.00 5.66 -18.89
N THR A 249 4.20 4.87 -18.20
CA THR A 249 3.52 5.26 -16.96
C THR A 249 3.22 4.07 -16.06
N THR A 250 3.00 4.34 -14.78
CA THR A 250 2.43 3.40 -13.82
C THR A 250 1.42 4.11 -12.93
N GLY A 251 0.41 3.39 -12.47
CA GLY A 251 -0.54 3.88 -11.49
C GLY A 251 -0.99 2.79 -10.53
N LEU A 252 -1.79 3.18 -9.55
CA LEU A 252 -2.31 2.29 -8.51
C LEU A 252 -3.83 2.44 -8.45
N LEU A 253 -4.54 1.33 -8.63
CA LEU A 253 -5.96 1.22 -8.33
C LEU A 253 -6.15 0.32 -7.11
N MET A 254 -7.02 0.71 -6.18
CA MET A 254 -7.28 -0.05 -4.97
C MET A 254 -8.79 -0.26 -4.80
N SER A 255 -9.18 -1.38 -4.20
CA SER A 255 -10.51 -1.59 -3.63
C SER A 255 -10.38 -2.12 -2.21
N SER A 256 -11.18 -1.59 -1.30
CA SER A 256 -11.22 -2.04 0.09
C SER A 256 -11.99 -3.36 0.23
N TYR A 257 -13.21 -3.45 -0.30
CA TYR A 257 -14.08 -4.65 -0.23
C TYR A 257 -15.14 -4.73 -1.34
N ALA A 258 -15.68 -3.58 -1.73
CA ALA A 258 -16.66 -3.46 -2.80
C ALA A 258 -15.96 -2.96 -4.06
N PRO A 259 -15.82 -3.80 -5.10
CA PRO A 259 -15.24 -3.37 -6.37
C PRO A 259 -16.19 -2.41 -7.08
N GLU A 260 -15.61 -1.48 -7.82
CA GLU A 260 -16.30 -0.75 -8.88
C GLU A 260 -15.80 -1.24 -10.22
N ASN A 261 -16.68 -1.24 -11.22
CA ASN A 261 -16.26 -1.50 -12.59
C ASN A 261 -15.56 -0.24 -13.11
N VAL A 262 -14.24 -0.29 -13.17
CA VAL A 262 -13.38 0.83 -13.53
C VAL A 262 -12.78 0.58 -14.91
N THR A 263 -12.74 1.60 -15.75
CA THR A 263 -11.92 1.64 -16.97
C THR A 263 -11.07 2.90 -16.96
N ILE A 264 -9.75 2.74 -17.05
CA ILE A 264 -8.78 3.83 -17.21
C ILE A 264 -8.27 3.76 -18.64
N HIS A 265 -8.35 4.87 -19.37
CA HIS A 265 -7.78 5.01 -20.70
C HIS A 265 -6.27 5.18 -20.62
N MET A 266 -5.54 4.35 -21.35
CA MET A 266 -4.08 4.39 -21.39
C MET A 266 -3.67 5.15 -22.65
N ILE A 267 -2.90 6.23 -22.51
CA ILE A 267 -2.29 6.90 -23.66
C ILE A 267 -1.35 5.91 -24.34
N SER A 268 -1.47 5.83 -25.66
CA SER A 268 -0.84 4.77 -26.44
C SER A 268 -0.44 5.33 -27.81
N ASN A 269 0.72 4.91 -28.33
CA ASN A 269 1.10 5.13 -29.72
C ASN A 269 1.26 3.78 -30.43
N ALA A 270 0.32 3.47 -31.34
CA ALA A 270 0.28 2.20 -32.05
C ALA A 270 1.51 1.91 -32.92
N GLU A 271 2.33 2.92 -33.23
CA GLU A 271 3.55 2.77 -34.02
C GLU A 271 4.75 2.27 -33.20
N ASN A 272 4.67 2.31 -31.87
CA ASN A 272 5.78 1.97 -30.99
C ASN A 272 5.63 0.59 -30.34
N SER A 273 6.75 -0.11 -30.16
CA SER A 273 6.80 -1.30 -29.32
C SER A 273 6.65 -0.90 -27.84
N ALA A 274 5.86 -1.68 -27.10
CA ALA A 274 5.64 -1.42 -25.68
C ALA A 274 5.41 -2.72 -24.90
N ILE A 275 5.54 -2.62 -23.58
CA ILE A 275 5.15 -3.65 -22.61
C ILE A 275 4.04 -3.08 -21.75
N SER A 276 2.99 -3.86 -21.50
CA SER A 276 1.91 -3.52 -20.57
C SER A 276 1.72 -4.65 -19.58
N GLY A 277 1.35 -4.33 -18.34
CA GLY A 277 1.10 -5.36 -17.35
C GLY A 277 0.54 -4.85 -16.04
N LEU A 278 0.37 -5.81 -15.13
CA LEU A 278 -0.28 -5.67 -13.84
C LEU A 278 0.54 -6.39 -12.76
N SER A 279 0.68 -5.77 -11.59
CA SER A 279 1.03 -6.46 -10.34
C SER A 279 -0.14 -6.30 -9.38
N VAL A 280 -0.82 -7.41 -9.09
CA VAL A 280 -2.04 -7.46 -8.29
C VAL A 280 -1.73 -8.09 -6.94
N ILE A 281 -2.05 -7.41 -5.85
CA ILE A 281 -2.08 -7.99 -4.51
C ILE A 281 -3.53 -8.04 -4.02
N TYR A 282 -3.95 -9.18 -3.46
CA TYR A 282 -5.37 -9.40 -3.21
C TYR A 282 -5.66 -10.38 -2.07
N ASN A 283 -6.86 -10.21 -1.52
CA ASN A 283 -7.60 -11.17 -0.73
C ASN A 283 -9.08 -11.11 -1.16
N LEU A 284 -9.46 -11.99 -2.07
CA LEU A 284 -10.75 -11.99 -2.76
C LEU A 284 -11.70 -13.03 -2.17
N LEU A 285 -12.92 -12.56 -1.89
CA LEU A 285 -14.08 -13.38 -1.53
C LEU A 285 -14.82 -13.90 -2.77
N TYR A 286 -14.74 -13.16 -3.88
CA TYR A 286 -15.34 -13.51 -5.16
C TYR A 286 -14.43 -13.07 -6.31
N SER A 287 -14.60 -13.67 -7.48
CA SER A 287 -13.74 -13.42 -8.63
C SER A 287 -13.80 -11.97 -9.12
N VAL A 288 -12.63 -11.45 -9.49
CA VAL A 288 -12.45 -10.13 -10.11
C VAL A 288 -11.63 -10.31 -11.38
N THR A 289 -12.08 -9.69 -12.47
CA THR A 289 -11.37 -9.72 -13.75
C THR A 289 -10.61 -8.41 -13.94
N PHE A 290 -9.33 -8.53 -14.29
CA PHE A 290 -8.45 -7.43 -14.62
C PHE A 290 -8.14 -7.51 -16.11
N GLY A 291 -8.38 -6.42 -16.84
CA GLY A 291 -8.27 -6.37 -18.29
C GLY A 291 -7.28 -5.31 -18.77
N MET A 292 -6.49 -5.67 -19.76
CA MET A 292 -5.78 -4.79 -20.68
C MET A 292 -5.94 -5.36 -22.10
N SER A 293 -5.54 -4.61 -23.12
CA SER A 293 -5.64 -5.08 -24.52
C SER A 293 -4.85 -6.39 -24.69
N GLU A 294 -5.54 -7.47 -25.04
CA GLU A 294 -5.00 -8.84 -25.20
C GLU A 294 -4.42 -9.48 -23.92
N LEU A 295 -4.75 -8.91 -22.76
CA LEU A 295 -4.47 -9.49 -21.45
C LEU A 295 -5.75 -9.42 -20.63
N GLU A 296 -6.35 -10.57 -20.36
CA GLU A 296 -7.49 -10.67 -19.45
C GLU A 296 -7.13 -11.70 -18.39
N GLU A 297 -7.04 -11.25 -17.14
CA GLU A 297 -6.69 -12.07 -16.00
C GLU A 297 -7.87 -12.10 -15.03
N THR A 298 -8.53 -13.25 -14.94
CA THR A 298 -9.58 -13.46 -13.93
C THR A 298 -8.97 -14.11 -12.70
N ILE A 299 -8.83 -13.31 -11.64
CA ILE A 299 -8.37 -13.80 -10.34
C ILE A 299 -9.59 -14.28 -9.56
N ASN A 300 -9.58 -15.57 -9.20
CA ASN A 300 -10.62 -16.19 -8.39
C ASN A 300 -10.34 -16.03 -6.89
N THR A 301 -11.23 -16.56 -6.07
CA THR A 301 -11.11 -16.50 -4.61
C THR A 301 -9.79 -17.12 -4.13
N ASN A 302 -9.17 -16.51 -3.13
CA ASN A 302 -8.10 -17.14 -2.38
C ASN A 302 -8.66 -17.63 -1.04
N ASN A 303 -8.65 -18.95 -0.80
CA ASN A 303 -9.10 -19.53 0.48
C ASN A 303 -8.07 -19.34 1.62
N ASP A 304 -7.17 -18.36 1.49
CA ASP A 304 -6.14 -18.04 2.47
C ASP A 304 -6.48 -16.70 3.15
N PHE A 305 -6.26 -16.64 4.46
CA PHE A 305 -6.33 -15.39 5.22
C PHE A 305 -5.18 -14.43 4.88
N ARG A 306 -4.18 -14.89 4.11
CA ARG A 306 -3.05 -14.09 3.63
C ARG A 306 -3.33 -13.47 2.27
N ASN A 307 -2.68 -12.35 2.01
CA ASN A 307 -2.70 -11.73 0.69
C ASN A 307 -1.86 -12.54 -0.29
N ALA A 308 -2.44 -12.82 -1.47
CA ALA A 308 -1.74 -13.40 -2.61
C ALA A 308 -1.28 -12.30 -3.57
N ARG A 309 -0.37 -12.66 -4.49
CA ARG A 309 0.14 -11.76 -5.52
C ARG A 309 0.18 -12.47 -6.85
N GLU A 310 -0.33 -11.81 -7.89
CA GLU A 310 -0.23 -12.23 -9.28
C GLU A 310 0.41 -11.11 -10.10
N GLU A 311 1.33 -11.48 -10.99
CA GLU A 311 2.10 -10.56 -11.80
C GLU A 311 2.09 -11.04 -13.25
N VAL A 312 1.55 -10.22 -14.14
CA VAL A 312 1.34 -10.59 -15.54
C VAL A 312 1.67 -9.41 -16.44
N TRP A 313 2.36 -9.68 -17.56
CA TRP A 313 2.69 -8.67 -18.55
C TRP A 313 2.73 -9.26 -19.94
N VAL A 314 2.49 -8.41 -20.94
CA VAL A 314 2.54 -8.75 -22.36
C VAL A 314 3.36 -7.70 -23.12
N PRO A 315 4.13 -8.09 -24.16
CA PRO A 315 4.90 -7.16 -24.99
C PRO A 315 4.00 -6.47 -26.01
N LYS A 316 2.95 -5.82 -25.52
CA LYS A 316 1.99 -5.08 -26.32
C LYS A 316 1.54 -3.83 -25.60
N LEU A 317 1.25 -2.82 -26.41
CA LEU A 317 0.61 -1.59 -25.99
C LEU A 317 -0.87 -1.84 -25.65
N THR A 318 -1.41 -1.12 -24.67
CA THR A 318 -2.84 -1.15 -24.37
C THR A 318 -3.45 0.24 -24.51
N ASN A 319 -4.73 0.29 -24.87
CA ASN A 319 -5.51 1.54 -24.86
C ASN A 319 -6.31 1.72 -23.57
N TYR A 320 -6.34 0.69 -22.72
CA TYR A 320 -7.08 0.72 -21.47
C TYR A 320 -6.50 -0.23 -20.41
N PHE A 321 -6.84 0.06 -19.16
CA PHE A 321 -6.83 -0.86 -18.04
C PHE A 321 -8.25 -0.92 -17.48
N SER A 322 -8.75 -2.11 -17.15
CA SER A 322 -10.08 -2.27 -16.58
C SER A 322 -10.09 -3.25 -15.42
N VAL A 323 -11.03 -3.03 -14.51
CA VAL A 323 -11.37 -3.97 -13.44
C VAL A 323 -12.87 -4.20 -13.48
N GLN A 324 -13.28 -5.46 -13.42
CA GLN A 324 -14.68 -5.85 -13.47
C GLN A 324 -15.02 -6.90 -12.43
N SER A 325 -16.16 -6.72 -11.78
CA SER A 325 -16.75 -7.71 -10.87
C SER A 325 -18.26 -7.74 -11.05
N ASN A 326 -18.82 -8.94 -11.06
CA ASN A 326 -20.27 -9.15 -11.01
C ASN A 326 -20.81 -9.22 -9.57
N TYR A 327 -19.93 -9.07 -8.58
CA TYR A 327 -20.25 -9.16 -7.16
C TYR A 327 -20.12 -7.79 -6.49
N PRO A 328 -21.13 -7.37 -5.70
CA PRO A 328 -21.11 -6.08 -5.00
C PRO A 328 -20.07 -6.01 -3.87
N ILE A 329 -19.60 -7.17 -3.40
CA ILE A 329 -18.49 -7.35 -2.47
C ILE A 329 -17.64 -8.46 -3.07
N ALA A 330 -16.39 -8.16 -3.43
CA ALA A 330 -15.46 -9.15 -4.00
C ALA A 330 -14.22 -9.36 -3.13
N GLY A 331 -14.06 -8.58 -2.06
CA GLY A 331 -12.88 -8.59 -1.22
C GLY A 331 -11.94 -7.44 -1.57
N ARG A 332 -10.72 -7.54 -1.08
CA ARG A 332 -9.75 -6.45 -1.10
C ARG A 332 -8.68 -6.70 -2.14
N TYR A 333 -8.31 -5.68 -2.90
CA TYR A 333 -7.17 -5.76 -3.81
C TYR A 333 -6.52 -4.41 -4.04
N ALA A 334 -5.28 -4.45 -4.52
CA ALA A 334 -4.60 -3.31 -5.10
C ALA A 334 -3.84 -3.76 -6.35
N VAL A 335 -3.90 -2.95 -7.40
CA VAL A 335 -3.30 -3.23 -8.71
C VAL A 335 -2.38 -2.09 -9.08
N GLN A 336 -1.09 -2.40 -9.20
CA GLN A 336 -0.16 -1.53 -9.91
C GLN A 336 -0.25 -1.88 -11.40
N TYR A 337 -0.90 -1.01 -12.19
CA TYR A 337 -0.92 -1.13 -13.64
C TYR A 337 0.24 -0.33 -14.23
N PHE A 338 0.77 -0.77 -15.38
CA PHE A 338 1.85 -0.07 -16.04
C PHE A 338 1.87 -0.29 -17.55
N GLN A 339 2.49 0.66 -18.24
CA GLN A 339 2.88 0.56 -19.65
C GLN A 339 4.26 1.19 -19.84
N ILE A 340 5.11 0.59 -20.67
CA ILE A 340 6.45 1.07 -20.97
C ILE A 340 6.64 1.07 -22.50
N GLU A 341 6.88 2.24 -23.07
CA GLU A 341 7.18 2.42 -24.49
C GLU A 341 8.69 2.27 -24.76
N GLY A 342 9.03 1.79 -25.96
CA GLY A 342 10.41 1.78 -26.45
C GLY A 342 11.25 0.59 -26.00
N LEU A 343 10.68 -0.36 -25.24
CA LEU A 343 11.30 -1.65 -24.99
C LEU A 343 11.14 -2.54 -26.22
N THR A 344 12.25 -2.73 -26.96
CA THR A 344 12.36 -3.80 -27.95
C THR A 344 12.79 -5.06 -27.22
N LEU A 345 11.95 -6.08 -27.21
CA LEU A 345 12.40 -7.42 -26.81
C LEU A 345 13.54 -7.84 -27.75
N PRO A 346 14.60 -8.51 -27.27
CA PRO A 346 15.55 -9.15 -28.17
C PRO A 346 14.79 -10.20 -28.99
N THR A 347 14.51 -9.88 -30.26
CA THR A 347 14.05 -10.87 -31.24
C THR A 347 15.20 -11.82 -31.49
N THR A 348 15.24 -12.93 -30.77
CA THR A 348 16.17 -14.00 -31.18
C THR A 348 15.60 -14.58 -32.47
N PRO A 349 16.29 -14.51 -33.62
CA PRO A 349 16.00 -15.46 -34.67
C PRO A 349 16.53 -16.80 -34.15
N SER A 350 15.63 -17.74 -33.88
CA SER A 350 16.01 -19.15 -33.83
C SER A 350 16.49 -19.51 -35.24
N SER A 351 17.79 -19.33 -35.49
CA SER A 351 18.43 -20.01 -36.60
C SER A 351 18.49 -21.48 -36.20
N LEU A 352 17.58 -22.27 -36.77
CA LEU A 352 17.73 -23.70 -36.88
C LEU A 352 19.04 -23.96 -37.63
N VAL A 353 20.11 -24.19 -36.88
CA VAL A 353 21.33 -24.76 -37.44
C VAL A 353 21.02 -26.23 -37.69
N THR A 354 20.51 -26.52 -38.88
CA THR A 354 20.45 -27.87 -39.42
C THR A 354 21.89 -28.31 -39.71
N THR A 355 22.50 -29.09 -38.82
CA THR A 355 23.74 -29.79 -39.16
C THR A 355 23.38 -31.09 -39.89
N THR A 356 23.54 -31.08 -41.21
CA THR A 356 23.61 -32.31 -42.00
C THR A 356 24.91 -33.05 -41.67
N LYS A 357 24.77 -34.26 -41.15
CA LYS A 357 25.86 -35.20 -40.91
C LYS A 357 26.21 -35.92 -42.21
N GLY A 358 27.45 -35.76 -42.69
CA GLY A 358 28.12 -36.79 -43.49
C GLY A 358 28.95 -36.31 -44.68
N ALA A 359 30.28 -36.23 -44.51
CA ALA A 359 31.25 -36.99 -45.31
C ALA A 359 32.64 -36.88 -44.65
N ILE A 360 33.24 -38.03 -44.39
CA ILE A 360 34.59 -38.21 -43.81
C ILE A 360 35.62 -38.05 -44.94
N PRO A 361 36.76 -37.39 -44.68
CA PRO A 361 38.02 -38.05 -44.99
C PRO A 361 38.96 -38.11 -43.78
N ASN A 362 39.60 -39.26 -43.66
CA ASN A 362 40.58 -39.62 -42.66
C ASN A 362 41.79 -38.66 -42.69
N GLU A 363 42.30 -38.23 -41.53
CA GLU A 363 43.49 -38.81 -40.90
C GLU A 363 43.99 -37.94 -39.72
N SER A 364 44.20 -38.63 -38.59
CA SER A 364 45.29 -38.43 -37.61
C SER A 364 45.40 -37.13 -36.81
N GLY A 365 45.13 -37.24 -35.50
CA GLY A 365 45.79 -36.39 -34.49
C GLY A 365 45.02 -36.07 -33.20
N ILE A 366 44.93 -37.03 -32.28
CA ILE A 366 45.09 -36.90 -30.80
C ILE A 366 44.40 -35.68 -30.13
N LEU A 367 43.21 -35.87 -29.52
CA LEU A 367 42.98 -36.10 -28.07
C LEU A 367 43.23 -34.88 -27.15
N LEU A 368 42.17 -34.23 -26.65
CA LEU A 368 41.87 -34.21 -25.22
C LEU A 368 40.43 -33.76 -24.94
N ILE A 369 39.68 -34.66 -24.31
CA ILE A 369 38.38 -34.44 -23.67
C ILE A 369 38.67 -33.93 -22.25
N ILE A 370 38.00 -32.86 -21.83
CA ILE A 370 37.48 -32.77 -20.45
C ILE A 370 36.02 -32.34 -20.53
N LEU A 371 35.15 -33.30 -20.22
CA LEU A 371 33.73 -33.20 -19.95
C LEU A 371 33.56 -33.49 -18.46
N LEU A 372 32.72 -32.72 -17.75
CA LEU A 372 31.91 -33.10 -16.58
C LEU A 372 31.34 -31.79 -16.00
N ALA A 373 30.09 -31.39 -16.28
CA ALA A 373 28.81 -31.99 -15.88
C ALA A 373 28.63 -32.05 -14.36
N LEU A 374 27.56 -31.43 -13.86
CA LEU A 374 26.68 -31.98 -12.83
C LEU A 374 25.41 -31.12 -12.66
N THR A 375 24.33 -31.68 -13.18
CA THR A 375 22.95 -31.60 -12.70
C THR A 375 22.83 -32.12 -11.26
N TYR A 376 21.92 -31.56 -10.44
CA TYR A 376 21.13 -32.29 -9.43
C TYR A 376 19.79 -31.53 -9.28
N ILE A 377 18.57 -32.05 -9.53
CA ILE A 377 17.84 -33.28 -9.11
C ILE A 377 16.90 -32.99 -7.92
N TYR A 378 15.60 -33.20 -8.20
CA TYR A 378 14.39 -33.39 -7.37
C TYR A 378 13.88 -32.24 -6.49
#